data_AF-A0A7K1LLV2-F1
#
_entry.id   AF-A0A7K1LLV2-F1
#
_cell.length_a   1.000
_cell.length_b   1.000
_cell.length_c   1.000
_cell.angle_alpha   90.00
_cell.angle_beta   90.00
_cell.angle_gamma   90.00
#
_symmetry.space_group_name_H-M   'P 1'
#
loop_
_entity.id
_entity.type
_entity.pdbx_description
1 polymer ?
#
loop_
_entity_poly.entity_id
_entity_poly.type
_entity_poly.pdbx_seq_one_letter_code
_entity_poly.pdbx_strand_id
1 'polypeptide(L)'
;MDISTLAPEPSAYVDQALAVWDKKRSKLATKYLGRGIRKELNNRKLMNRMFPRVAVLATLTEQPEVVISLFRAFIIDVSDLREMNFLGWEIVGPFRWCAEQLNLTGYHDFFDETIEYNGFRRLPASREITRPVTREDRMTMGWVGTVEEPKASMLMDPVPLVNIMLQEICITATYRQYPYFNDLGRSLDDFDAELREDARYLRARLGFTPDMPTFPENPEIHLPEGMTRMPPLKWFT
;
A
#
# COMPACT_ATOMS: atom_id res chain seq x y z
N MET A 1 -1.98 2.03 -29.74
CA MET A 1 -2.27 1.28 -28.51
C MET A 1 -2.85 2.25 -27.50
N ASP A 2 -3.99 1.94 -26.92
CA ASP A 2 -4.51 2.71 -25.79
C ASP A 2 -3.60 2.45 -24.57
N ILE A 3 -2.76 3.42 -24.23
CA ILE A 3 -1.77 3.33 -23.15
C ILE A 3 -2.46 3.38 -21.77
N SER A 4 -3.79 3.52 -21.72
CA SER A 4 -4.55 3.61 -20.48
C SER A 4 -4.85 2.26 -19.83
N THR A 5 -4.65 1.15 -20.54
CA THR A 5 -4.83 -0.21 -20.00
C THR A 5 -3.52 -0.96 -19.87
N LEU A 6 -3.45 -1.86 -18.89
CA LEU A 6 -2.32 -2.79 -18.76
C LEU A 6 -2.16 -3.68 -20.00
N ALA A 7 -0.93 -4.09 -20.27
CA ALA A 7 -0.65 -5.13 -21.26
C ALA A 7 -1.28 -6.48 -20.83
N PRO A 8 -1.47 -7.42 -21.78
CA PRO A 8 -2.15 -8.69 -21.49
C PRO A 8 -1.53 -9.50 -20.35
N GLU A 9 -0.20 -9.51 -20.25
CA GLU A 9 0.52 -10.30 -19.25
C GLU A 9 0.34 -9.75 -17.82
N PRO A 10 0.63 -8.46 -17.51
CA PRO A 10 0.24 -7.85 -16.23
C PRO A 10 -1.25 -7.99 -15.89
N SER A 11 -2.12 -7.88 -16.91
CA SER A 11 -3.57 -8.04 -16.76
C SER A 11 -3.97 -9.44 -16.28
N ALA A 12 -3.28 -10.49 -16.75
CA ALA A 12 -3.53 -11.87 -16.30
C ALA A 12 -3.24 -12.06 -14.81
N TYR A 13 -2.22 -11.40 -14.27
CA TYR A 13 -1.91 -11.41 -12.85
C TYR A 13 -2.92 -10.61 -12.01
N VAL A 14 -3.51 -9.54 -12.55
CA VAL A 14 -4.67 -8.87 -11.92
C VAL A 14 -5.86 -9.84 -11.84
N ASP A 15 -6.12 -10.59 -12.91
CA ASP A 15 -7.19 -11.58 -12.92
C ASP A 15 -6.93 -12.73 -11.93
N GLN A 16 -5.67 -13.19 -11.83
CA GLN A 16 -5.25 -14.16 -10.81
C GLN A 16 -5.49 -13.62 -9.40
N ALA A 17 -5.07 -12.39 -9.11
CA ALA A 17 -5.27 -11.75 -7.80
C ALA A 17 -6.75 -11.72 -7.39
N LEU A 18 -7.64 -11.38 -8.33
CA LEU A 18 -9.08 -11.33 -8.08
C LEU A 18 -9.72 -12.73 -8.00
N ALA A 19 -9.17 -13.72 -8.70
CA ALA A 19 -9.65 -15.09 -8.66
C ALA A 19 -9.33 -15.79 -7.33
N VAL A 20 -8.13 -15.53 -6.78
CA VAL A 20 -7.68 -16.13 -5.50
C VAL A 20 -8.19 -15.37 -4.26
N TRP A 21 -8.84 -14.21 -4.45
CA TRP A 21 -9.43 -13.45 -3.36
C TRP A 21 -10.53 -14.25 -2.62
N ASP A 22 -10.30 -14.58 -1.36
CA ASP A 22 -11.27 -15.24 -0.51
C ASP A 22 -12.30 -14.23 0.04
N LYS A 23 -13.45 -14.19 -0.63
CA LYS A 23 -14.59 -13.33 -0.28
C LYS A 23 -15.19 -13.63 1.09
N LYS A 24 -14.92 -14.81 1.68
CA LYS A 24 -15.45 -15.21 2.98
C LYS A 24 -14.70 -14.59 4.15
N ARG A 25 -13.43 -14.20 3.95
CA ARG A 25 -12.58 -13.60 4.99
C ARG A 25 -13.13 -12.28 5.53
N SER A 26 -13.65 -11.41 4.66
CA SER A 26 -14.34 -10.19 5.11
C SER A 26 -15.37 -9.70 4.10
N LYS A 27 -16.61 -9.54 4.59
CA LYS A 27 -17.71 -8.93 3.83
C LYS A 27 -17.40 -7.47 3.47
N LEU A 28 -16.77 -6.73 4.38
CA LEU A 28 -16.47 -5.32 4.18
C LEU A 28 -15.34 -5.12 3.16
N ALA A 29 -14.27 -5.93 3.22
CA ALA A 29 -13.22 -5.92 2.21
C ALA A 29 -13.77 -6.28 0.82
N THR A 30 -14.63 -7.30 0.75
CA THR A 30 -15.31 -7.69 -0.51
C THR A 30 -16.21 -6.58 -1.05
N LYS A 31 -16.91 -5.84 -0.16
CA LYS A 31 -17.72 -4.67 -0.54
C LYS A 31 -16.86 -3.53 -1.08
N TYR A 32 -15.67 -3.30 -0.51
CA TYR A 32 -14.73 -2.28 -0.98
C TYR A 32 -14.28 -2.57 -2.42
N LEU A 33 -13.92 -3.83 -2.72
CA LEU A 33 -13.56 -4.22 -4.09
C LEU A 33 -14.75 -4.01 -5.04
N GLY A 34 -15.93 -4.52 -4.69
CA GLY A 34 -17.12 -4.33 -5.53
C GLY A 34 -16.97 -4.90 -6.95
N ARG A 35 -17.88 -4.51 -7.85
CA ARG A 35 -17.93 -5.05 -9.24
C ARG A 35 -16.97 -4.36 -10.21
N GLY A 36 -16.52 -3.14 -9.88
CA GLY A 36 -15.69 -2.30 -10.75
C GLY A 36 -14.19 -2.55 -10.64
N ILE A 37 -13.74 -3.26 -9.60
CA ILE A 37 -12.31 -3.33 -9.25
C ILE A 37 -11.42 -3.85 -10.38
N ARG A 38 -11.90 -4.83 -11.15
CA ARG A 38 -11.14 -5.37 -12.29
C ARG A 38 -10.81 -4.28 -13.30
N LYS A 39 -11.76 -3.40 -13.61
CA LYS A 39 -11.56 -2.29 -14.55
C LYS A 39 -10.62 -1.25 -13.95
N GLU A 40 -10.71 -1.00 -12.66
CA GLU A 40 -9.86 -0.03 -11.96
C GLU A 40 -8.41 -0.50 -11.85
N LEU A 41 -8.17 -1.78 -11.53
CA LEU A 41 -6.84 -2.39 -11.50
C LEU A 41 -6.23 -2.47 -12.91
N ASN A 42 -7.03 -2.77 -13.93
CA ASN A 42 -6.52 -2.79 -15.31
C ASN A 42 -6.32 -1.38 -15.92
N ASN A 43 -6.69 -0.31 -15.22
CA ASN A 43 -6.48 1.06 -15.69
C ASN A 43 -5.12 1.57 -15.19
N ARG A 44 -4.17 1.69 -16.12
CA ARG A 44 -2.79 2.13 -15.83
C ARG A 44 -2.73 3.51 -15.17
N LYS A 45 -3.69 4.40 -15.46
CA LYS A 45 -3.79 5.74 -14.82
C LYS A 45 -4.20 5.69 -13.35
N LEU A 46 -4.76 4.57 -12.91
CA LEU A 46 -5.18 4.35 -11.52
C LEU A 46 -4.23 3.43 -10.76
N MET A 47 -3.19 2.90 -11.42
CA MET A 47 -2.29 1.90 -10.85
C MET A 47 -1.64 2.39 -9.55
N ASN A 48 -1.14 3.64 -9.53
CA ASN A 48 -0.52 4.26 -8.35
C ASN A 48 -1.46 4.37 -7.13
N ARG A 49 -2.77 4.29 -7.35
CA ARG A 49 -3.77 4.37 -6.30
C ARG A 49 -4.33 3.00 -5.95
N MET A 50 -4.69 2.20 -6.95
CA MET A 50 -5.51 1.00 -6.75
C MET A 50 -4.67 -0.23 -6.41
N PHE A 51 -3.50 -0.41 -7.04
CA PHE A 51 -2.60 -1.52 -6.71
C PHE A 51 -2.19 -1.49 -5.24
N PRO A 52 -1.60 -0.39 -4.70
CA PRO A 52 -1.17 -0.37 -3.31
C PRO A 52 -2.34 -0.51 -2.33
N ARG A 53 -3.50 0.10 -2.62
CA ARG A 53 -4.69 -0.04 -1.75
C ARG A 53 -5.20 -1.48 -1.68
N VAL A 54 -5.26 -2.19 -2.81
CA VAL A 54 -5.71 -3.60 -2.81
C VAL A 54 -4.64 -4.50 -2.19
N ALA A 55 -3.35 -4.23 -2.38
CA ALA A 55 -2.27 -4.96 -1.72
C ALA A 55 -2.29 -4.79 -0.20
N VAL A 56 -2.49 -3.56 0.30
CA VAL A 56 -2.65 -3.29 1.74
C VAL A 56 -3.89 -3.99 2.28
N LEU A 57 -5.03 -3.92 1.56
CA LEU A 57 -6.25 -4.61 1.97
C LEU A 57 -6.07 -6.14 2.03
N ALA A 58 -5.38 -6.72 1.03
CA ALA A 58 -5.05 -8.15 0.99
C ALA A 58 -4.13 -8.54 2.14
N THR A 59 -3.10 -7.73 2.42
CA THR A 59 -2.17 -7.91 3.54
C THR A 59 -2.92 -7.96 4.87
N LEU A 60 -3.75 -6.95 5.13
CA LEU A 60 -4.51 -6.83 6.38
C LEU A 60 -5.63 -7.85 6.51
N THR A 61 -6.02 -8.53 5.43
CA THR A 61 -6.96 -9.65 5.45
C THR A 61 -6.27 -11.00 5.34
N GLU A 62 -4.94 -11.04 5.42
CA GLU A 62 -4.10 -12.23 5.45
C GLU A 62 -4.23 -13.07 4.16
N GLN A 63 -4.11 -12.40 3.00
CA GLN A 63 -4.23 -12.99 1.67
C GLN A 63 -2.95 -12.77 0.83
N PRO A 64 -1.83 -13.44 1.17
CA PRO A 64 -0.53 -13.20 0.53
C PRO A 64 -0.53 -13.46 -0.98
N GLU A 65 -1.26 -14.48 -1.46
CA GLU A 65 -1.33 -14.80 -2.89
C GLU A 65 -1.90 -13.67 -3.76
N VAL A 66 -2.83 -12.88 -3.21
CA VAL A 66 -3.35 -11.69 -3.88
C VAL A 66 -2.25 -10.63 -4.01
N VAL A 67 -1.47 -10.44 -2.95
CA VAL A 67 -0.37 -9.46 -2.91
C VAL A 67 0.74 -9.86 -3.89
N ILE A 68 1.16 -11.13 -3.87
CA ILE A 68 2.17 -11.67 -4.81
C ILE A 68 1.71 -11.47 -6.26
N SER A 69 0.44 -11.75 -6.57
CA SER A 69 -0.10 -11.55 -7.92
C SER A 69 -0.05 -10.07 -8.34
N LEU A 70 -0.39 -9.14 -7.45
CA LEU A 70 -0.29 -7.70 -7.73
C LEU A 70 1.16 -7.22 -7.88
N PHE A 71 2.09 -7.79 -7.09
CA PHE A 71 3.52 -7.51 -7.24
C PHE A 71 4.02 -7.96 -8.61
N ARG A 72 3.68 -9.19 -9.05
CA ARG A 72 4.04 -9.68 -10.38
C ARG A 72 3.46 -8.81 -11.49
N ALA A 73 2.19 -8.43 -11.39
CA ALA A 73 1.57 -7.53 -12.36
C ALA A 73 2.35 -6.22 -12.51
N PHE A 74 2.72 -5.60 -11.39
CA PHE A 74 3.48 -4.36 -11.38
C PHE A 74 4.90 -4.55 -11.93
N ILE A 75 5.63 -5.56 -11.45
CA ILE A 75 7.02 -5.84 -11.86
C ILE A 75 7.09 -6.03 -13.38
N ILE A 76 6.16 -6.78 -13.96
CA ILE A 76 6.12 -6.97 -15.42
C ILE A 76 5.80 -5.65 -16.14
N ASP A 77 4.84 -4.85 -15.65
CA ASP A 77 4.51 -3.55 -16.27
C ASP A 77 5.71 -2.57 -16.29
N VAL A 78 6.60 -2.69 -15.30
CA VAL A 78 7.79 -1.82 -15.19
C VAL A 78 9.09 -2.46 -15.71
N SER A 79 9.07 -3.73 -16.11
CA SER A 79 10.28 -4.48 -16.47
C SER A 79 11.02 -3.92 -17.69
N ASP A 80 10.28 -3.41 -18.67
CA ASP A 80 10.84 -2.77 -19.87
C ASP A 80 11.24 -1.30 -19.65
N LEU A 81 10.97 -0.74 -18.47
CA LEU A 81 11.31 0.64 -18.17
C LEU A 81 12.80 0.75 -17.87
N ARG A 82 13.49 1.62 -18.63
CA ARG A 82 14.86 2.02 -18.29
C ARG A 82 14.92 2.77 -16.96
N GLU A 83 13.88 3.58 -16.71
CA GLU A 83 13.75 4.47 -15.57
C GLU A 83 12.25 4.55 -15.23
N MET A 84 11.93 4.63 -13.94
CA MET A 84 10.57 4.82 -13.47
C MET A 84 10.27 6.29 -13.21
N ASN A 85 9.04 6.72 -13.49
CA ASN A 85 8.55 8.02 -13.04
C ASN A 85 7.99 7.92 -11.62
N PHE A 86 7.77 9.08 -11.00
CA PHE A 86 7.35 9.14 -9.60
C PHE A 86 6.01 8.47 -9.28
N LEU A 87 5.06 8.42 -10.23
CA LEU A 87 3.77 7.75 -10.01
C LEU A 87 3.94 6.24 -9.79
N GLY A 88 4.93 5.62 -10.45
CA GLY A 88 5.28 4.23 -10.17
C GLY A 88 5.95 4.05 -8.81
N TRP A 89 6.62 5.07 -8.28
CA TRP A 89 7.33 5.03 -7.00
C TRP A 89 6.43 5.17 -5.77
N GLU A 90 5.27 5.82 -5.90
CA GLU A 90 4.24 5.86 -4.85
C GLU A 90 3.68 4.46 -4.51
N ILE A 91 3.86 3.49 -5.42
CA ILE A 91 3.45 2.10 -5.24
C ILE A 91 4.46 1.34 -4.38
N VAL A 92 5.75 1.67 -4.52
CA VAL A 92 6.87 0.90 -3.96
C VAL A 92 6.87 0.92 -2.43
N GLY A 93 6.64 2.07 -1.79
CA GLY A 93 6.58 2.16 -0.33
C GLY A 93 5.49 1.25 0.29
N PRO A 94 4.23 1.34 -0.16
CA PRO A 94 3.18 0.41 0.25
C PRO A 94 3.48 -1.05 -0.06
N PHE A 95 4.07 -1.34 -1.23
CA PHE A 95 4.42 -2.71 -1.62
C PHE A 95 5.52 -3.31 -0.74
N ARG A 96 6.59 -2.56 -0.47
CA ARG A 96 7.64 -2.95 0.47
C ARG A 96 7.07 -3.20 1.86
N TRP A 97 6.20 -2.31 2.35
CA TRP A 97 5.52 -2.51 3.63
C TRP A 97 4.66 -3.78 3.64
N CYS A 98 3.89 -4.05 2.58
CA CYS A 98 3.13 -5.29 2.47
C CYS A 98 4.05 -6.54 2.47
N ALA A 99 5.18 -6.48 1.76
CA ALA A 99 6.16 -7.56 1.72
C ALA A 99 6.77 -7.82 3.11
N GLU A 100 7.09 -6.77 3.85
CA GLU A 100 7.57 -6.84 5.24
C GLU A 100 6.52 -7.49 6.17
N GLN A 101 5.26 -7.03 6.12
CA GLN A 101 4.20 -7.57 6.98
C GLN A 101 3.86 -9.04 6.68
N LEU A 102 4.05 -9.48 5.45
CA LEU A 102 3.77 -10.85 5.00
C LEU A 102 5.02 -11.75 4.99
N ASN A 103 6.16 -11.24 5.46
CA ASN A 103 7.44 -11.94 5.49
C ASN A 103 7.89 -12.48 4.10
N LEU A 104 7.58 -11.70 3.04
CA LEU A 104 7.98 -11.98 1.65
C LEU A 104 9.37 -11.39 1.37
N THR A 105 10.42 -11.98 1.95
CA THR A 105 11.76 -11.40 2.01
C THR A 105 12.37 -11.10 0.64
N GLY A 106 12.16 -11.97 -0.36
CA GLY A 106 12.64 -11.70 -1.72
C GLY A 106 12.02 -10.45 -2.36
N TYR A 107 10.71 -10.23 -2.16
CA TYR A 107 10.01 -9.03 -2.61
C TYR A 107 10.37 -7.79 -1.77
N HIS A 108 10.54 -7.96 -0.46
CA HIS A 108 11.00 -6.88 0.41
C HIS A 108 12.33 -6.33 -0.10
N ASP A 109 13.33 -7.18 -0.29
CA ASP A 109 14.66 -6.79 -0.73
C ASP A 109 14.65 -6.15 -2.12
N PHE A 110 13.80 -6.67 -3.01
CA PHE A 110 13.63 -6.10 -4.35
C PHE A 110 13.01 -4.70 -4.35
N PHE A 111 12.07 -4.42 -3.44
CA PHE A 111 11.48 -3.09 -3.26
C PHE A 111 12.32 -2.19 -2.33
N ASP A 112 13.32 -2.73 -1.64
CA ASP A 112 14.22 -2.03 -0.73
C ASP A 112 15.33 -1.28 -1.47
N GLU A 113 14.95 -0.45 -2.46
CA GLU A 113 15.88 0.49 -3.09
C GLU A 113 15.67 1.90 -2.54
N THR A 114 16.72 2.44 -1.92
CA THR A 114 16.80 3.83 -1.49
C THR A 114 17.27 4.69 -2.66
N ILE A 115 16.47 5.69 -3.05
CA ILE A 115 16.79 6.61 -4.14
C ILE A 115 17.73 7.73 -3.66
N GLU A 116 18.69 8.10 -4.51
CA GLU A 116 19.34 9.42 -4.46
C GLU A 116 18.39 10.48 -5.05
N TYR A 117 17.68 11.21 -4.19
CA TYR A 117 16.70 12.22 -4.60
C TYR A 117 17.35 13.57 -4.94
N ASN A 118 16.89 14.23 -6.02
CA ASN A 118 17.41 15.51 -6.51
C ASN A 118 16.45 16.72 -6.36
N GLY A 119 15.40 16.64 -5.52
CA GLY A 119 14.74 17.85 -5.00
C GLY A 119 13.44 18.35 -5.65
N PHE A 120 12.78 17.65 -6.58
CA PHE A 120 11.52 18.12 -7.20
C PHE A 120 10.23 17.29 -6.96
N ARG A 121 9.08 17.99 -6.87
CA ARG A 121 7.66 17.58 -7.15
C ARG A 121 6.82 16.66 -6.24
N ARG A 122 7.24 16.23 -5.04
CA ARG A 122 6.26 15.77 -4.02
C ARG A 122 6.00 16.88 -3.02
N LEU A 123 4.74 17.02 -2.60
CA LEU A 123 4.43 17.81 -1.42
C LEU A 123 5.12 17.17 -0.21
N PRO A 124 5.64 17.94 0.74
CA PRO A 124 6.32 17.36 1.88
C PRO A 124 5.30 16.65 2.79
N ALA A 125 5.76 15.73 3.65
CA ALA A 125 4.93 14.86 4.47
C ALA A 125 3.85 15.61 5.25
N SER A 126 4.13 16.82 5.74
CA SER A 126 3.18 17.65 6.48
C SER A 126 1.92 18.07 5.69
N ARG A 127 1.97 18.04 4.36
CA ARG A 127 0.83 18.38 3.50
C ARG A 127 -0.02 17.16 3.11
N GLU A 128 0.56 15.97 3.13
CA GLU A 128 -0.12 14.73 2.76
C GLU A 128 -0.58 13.95 3.99
N ILE A 129 0.28 13.80 5.00
CA ILE A 129 -0.05 13.21 6.30
C ILE A 129 -0.67 14.29 7.18
N THR A 130 -1.90 14.65 6.83
CA THR A 130 -2.64 15.71 7.51
C THR A 130 -3.23 15.25 8.85
N ARG A 131 -3.21 13.95 9.14
CA ARG A 131 -3.91 13.32 10.27
C ARG A 131 -3.11 12.18 10.92
N PRO A 132 -2.11 12.50 11.76
CA PRO A 132 -1.44 11.48 12.56
C PRO A 132 -2.42 10.75 13.47
N VAL A 133 -2.37 9.42 13.48
CA VAL A 133 -3.23 8.57 14.33
C VAL A 133 -2.68 8.50 15.75
N THR A 134 -1.36 8.45 15.89
CA THR A 134 -0.67 8.34 17.18
C THR A 134 -0.62 9.67 17.97
N ARG A 135 -1.04 10.80 17.40
CA ARG A 135 -1.02 12.11 18.08
C ARG A 135 -2.41 12.51 18.57
N GLU A 136 -2.61 12.43 19.89
CA GLU A 136 -3.86 12.78 20.57
C GLU A 136 -4.32 14.23 20.32
N ASP A 137 -3.39 15.19 20.26
CA ASP A 137 -3.67 16.62 20.08
C ASP A 137 -4.13 16.97 18.65
N ARG A 138 -3.94 16.06 17.69
CA ARG A 138 -4.25 16.24 16.27
C ARG A 138 -5.22 15.21 15.74
N MET A 139 -5.91 14.49 16.63
CA MET A 139 -7.08 13.71 16.26
C MET A 139 -8.26 14.63 15.87
N THR A 140 -8.08 15.41 14.80
CA THR A 140 -9.13 16.07 13.99
C THR A 140 -9.85 15.08 13.07
N MET A 141 -9.55 13.81 13.31
CA MET A 141 -10.26 12.63 12.90
C MET A 141 -11.77 12.81 12.94
N GLY A 142 -12.42 12.36 11.88
CA GLY A 142 -13.85 12.05 11.85
C GLY A 142 -14.27 10.92 12.81
N TRP A 143 -13.50 10.64 13.87
CA TRP A 143 -13.57 9.48 14.77
C TRP A 143 -12.88 9.81 16.11
N VAL A 144 -13.24 9.09 17.17
CA VAL A 144 -12.71 9.30 18.53
C VAL A 144 -12.37 7.93 19.15
N GLY A 145 -11.21 7.79 19.80
CA GLY A 145 -10.84 6.61 20.61
C GLY A 145 -9.74 5.73 20.00
N THR A 146 -9.30 4.71 20.74
CA THR A 146 -8.34 3.68 20.28
C THR A 146 -9.04 2.41 19.82
N VAL A 147 -8.30 1.45 19.24
CA VAL A 147 -8.85 0.12 18.95
C VAL A 147 -9.38 -0.56 20.22
N GLU A 148 -8.71 -0.34 21.35
CA GLU A 148 -9.04 -0.89 22.67
C GLU A 148 -10.12 -0.08 23.38
N GLU A 149 -10.13 1.24 23.19
CA GLU A 149 -11.09 2.17 23.79
C GLU A 149 -11.82 2.98 22.71
N PRO A 150 -12.73 2.36 21.94
CA PRO A 150 -13.50 3.09 20.93
C PRO A 150 -14.39 4.12 21.62
N LYS A 151 -14.18 5.40 21.36
CA LYS A 151 -14.99 6.48 21.94
C LYS A 151 -16.14 6.79 21.00
N ALA A 152 -17.36 6.60 21.49
CA ALA A 152 -18.54 7.07 20.78
C ALA A 152 -18.54 8.60 20.77
N SER A 153 -18.74 9.19 19.59
CA SER A 153 -19.07 10.61 19.44
C SER A 153 -20.39 10.73 18.71
N MET A 154 -21.24 11.68 19.14
CA MET A 154 -22.56 11.91 18.54
C MET A 154 -22.49 12.35 17.06
N LEU A 155 -21.31 12.70 16.55
CA LEU A 155 -21.09 13.24 15.21
C LEU A 155 -20.17 12.38 14.33
N MET A 156 -19.66 11.26 14.84
CA MET A 156 -18.53 10.53 14.25
C MET A 156 -18.70 9.02 14.39
N ASP A 157 -18.37 8.26 13.34
CA ASP A 157 -18.21 6.80 13.44
C ASP A 157 -16.96 6.50 14.30
N PRO A 158 -16.96 5.43 15.12
CA PRO A 158 -15.81 5.09 15.96
C PRO A 158 -14.57 4.64 15.15
N VAL A 159 -14.71 4.40 13.84
CA VAL A 159 -13.64 3.89 12.96
C VAL A 159 -13.78 4.47 11.54
N PRO A 160 -12.70 4.90 10.86
CA PRO A 160 -12.81 5.55 9.55
C PRO A 160 -13.35 4.64 8.44
N LEU A 161 -13.68 5.23 7.29
CA LEU A 161 -14.00 4.47 6.09
C LEU A 161 -12.76 3.71 5.59
N VAL A 162 -12.95 2.45 5.17
CA VAL A 162 -11.87 1.58 4.64
C VAL A 162 -11.05 2.28 3.55
N ASN A 163 -11.69 3.00 2.62
CA ASN A 163 -11.01 3.79 1.59
C ASN A 163 -10.00 4.79 2.17
N ILE A 164 -10.39 5.51 3.22
CA ILE A 164 -9.56 6.56 3.82
C ILE A 164 -8.38 5.91 4.52
N MET A 165 -8.59 4.88 5.36
CA MET A 165 -7.47 4.18 6.02
C MET A 165 -6.49 3.57 5.03
N LEU A 166 -6.99 2.92 3.97
CA LEU A 166 -6.12 2.38 2.93
C LEU A 166 -5.28 3.47 2.26
N GLN A 167 -5.84 4.66 2.06
CA GLN A 167 -5.10 5.80 1.53
C GLN A 167 -4.02 6.27 2.51
N GLU A 168 -4.37 6.48 3.78
CA GLU A 168 -3.42 6.95 4.81
C GLU A 168 -2.26 5.96 4.98
N ILE A 169 -2.53 4.66 5.08
CA ILE A 169 -1.48 3.61 5.15
C ILE A 169 -0.56 3.70 3.93
N CYS A 170 -1.11 3.84 2.72
CA CYS A 170 -0.29 3.94 1.52
C CYS A 170 0.59 5.21 1.52
N ILE A 171 0.03 6.33 1.94
CA ILE A 171 0.74 7.60 2.04
C ILE A 171 1.87 7.48 3.07
N THR A 172 1.57 7.03 4.28
CA THR A 172 2.54 6.87 5.37
C THR A 172 3.64 5.88 4.99
N ALA A 173 3.31 4.75 4.35
CA ALA A 173 4.30 3.77 3.88
C ALA A 173 5.21 4.35 2.80
N THR A 174 4.68 5.23 1.95
CA THR A 174 5.50 5.96 0.97
C THR A 174 6.48 6.91 1.67
N TYR A 175 6.06 7.67 2.67
CA TYR A 175 6.95 8.59 3.40
C TYR A 175 7.95 7.87 4.30
N ARG A 176 7.58 6.72 4.86
CA ARG A 176 8.51 5.83 5.55
C ARG A 176 9.65 5.41 4.62
N GLN A 177 9.32 5.03 3.38
CA GLN A 177 10.30 4.60 2.40
C GLN A 177 11.22 5.73 1.91
N TYR A 178 10.69 6.97 1.86
CA TYR A 178 11.40 8.12 1.33
C TYR A 178 11.53 9.24 2.37
N PRO A 179 12.42 9.10 3.36
CA PRO A 179 12.56 10.06 4.46
C PRO A 179 12.99 11.46 3.99
N TYR A 180 13.51 11.62 2.77
CA TYR A 180 13.84 12.93 2.20
C TYR A 180 12.62 13.87 2.06
N PHE A 181 11.40 13.32 1.99
CA PHE A 181 10.18 14.14 1.96
C PHE A 181 9.58 14.42 3.34
N ASN A 182 10.22 13.94 4.40
CA ASN A 182 9.75 14.08 5.77
C ASN A 182 10.19 15.42 6.37
N ASP A 183 9.40 16.46 6.14
CA ASP A 183 9.52 17.77 6.79
C ASP A 183 8.90 17.80 8.19
N LEU A 184 8.23 16.72 8.61
CA LEU A 184 7.63 16.59 9.93
C LEU A 184 8.67 16.28 11.02
N GLY A 185 9.92 15.98 10.63
CA GLY A 185 10.98 15.59 11.57
C GLY A 185 10.73 14.23 12.23
N ARG A 186 9.86 13.39 11.63
CA ARG A 186 9.56 12.04 12.14
C ARG A 186 10.76 11.10 12.00
N SER A 187 10.97 10.23 12.96
CA SER A 187 11.87 9.08 12.82
C SER A 187 11.20 7.97 11.98
N LEU A 188 11.97 6.95 11.59
CA LEU A 188 11.38 5.73 11.02
C LEU A 188 10.44 5.05 12.03
N ASP A 189 10.80 5.06 13.32
CA ASP A 189 9.97 4.52 14.41
C ASP A 189 8.62 5.24 14.51
N ASP A 190 8.59 6.57 14.29
CA ASP A 190 7.34 7.33 14.26
C ASP A 190 6.45 6.89 13.09
N PHE A 191 7.03 6.66 11.90
CA PHE A 191 6.26 6.13 10.77
C PHE A 191 5.78 4.70 11.03
N ASP A 192 6.60 3.87 11.67
CA ASP A 192 6.25 2.49 12.01
C ASP A 192 5.15 2.41 13.07
N ALA A 193 5.16 3.30 14.04
CA ALA A 193 4.08 3.44 15.02
C ALA A 193 2.76 3.82 14.34
N GLU A 194 2.79 4.78 13.41
CA GLU A 194 1.61 5.22 12.67
C GLU A 194 1.04 4.11 11.77
N LEU A 195 1.90 3.45 10.99
CA LEU A 195 1.50 2.34 10.13
C LEU A 195 0.92 1.17 10.93
N ARG A 196 1.53 0.84 12.07
CA ARG A 196 1.04 -0.20 12.98
C ARG A 196 -0.35 0.17 13.48
N GLU A 197 -0.55 1.40 13.92
CA GLU A 197 -1.81 1.83 14.50
C GLU A 197 -2.94 1.90 13.45
N ASP A 198 -2.68 2.50 12.28
CA ASP A 198 -3.62 2.49 11.16
C ASP A 198 -4.02 1.06 10.75
N ALA A 199 -3.04 0.14 10.68
CA ALA A 199 -3.29 -1.26 10.38
C ALA A 199 -4.19 -1.93 11.42
N ARG A 200 -3.97 -1.66 12.72
CA ARG A 200 -4.80 -2.17 13.83
C ARG A 200 -6.26 -1.70 13.70
N TYR A 201 -6.49 -0.41 13.44
CA TYR A 201 -7.85 0.11 13.21
C TYR A 201 -8.53 -0.55 12.03
N LEU A 202 -7.83 -0.66 10.91
CA LEU A 202 -8.41 -1.24 9.70
C LEU A 202 -8.72 -2.73 9.90
N ARG A 203 -7.85 -3.49 10.57
CA ARG A 203 -8.11 -4.90 10.90
C ARG A 203 -9.32 -5.07 11.80
N ALA A 204 -9.41 -4.28 12.88
CA ALA A 204 -10.58 -4.27 13.75
C ALA A 204 -11.86 -3.95 12.97
N ARG A 205 -11.81 -2.97 12.06
CA ARG A 205 -12.95 -2.59 11.19
C ARG A 205 -13.41 -3.70 10.27
N LEU A 206 -12.45 -4.48 9.77
CA LEU A 206 -12.66 -5.58 8.83
C LEU A 206 -13.10 -6.88 9.51
N GLY A 207 -13.06 -6.93 10.85
CA GLY A 207 -13.46 -8.07 11.68
C GLY A 207 -12.32 -9.03 12.04
N PHE A 208 -11.07 -8.58 11.96
CA PHE A 208 -9.88 -9.36 12.33
C PHE A 208 -9.34 -8.93 13.70
N THR A 209 -8.47 -9.76 14.27
CA THR A 209 -7.64 -9.38 15.41
C THR A 209 -6.82 -8.13 15.04
N PRO A 210 -6.74 -7.09 15.90
CA PRO A 210 -6.01 -5.86 15.57
C PRO A 210 -4.55 -6.11 15.17
N ASP A 211 -3.88 -7.00 15.89
CA ASP A 211 -2.51 -7.39 15.59
C ASP A 211 -2.42 -8.27 14.34
N MET A 212 -1.41 -8.00 13.52
CA MET A 212 -1.04 -8.85 12.39
C MET A 212 -0.50 -10.19 12.88
N PRO A 213 -0.91 -11.32 12.30
CA PRO A 213 -0.28 -12.60 12.62
C PRO A 213 1.14 -12.66 12.06
N THR A 214 1.95 -13.55 12.62
CA THR A 214 3.28 -13.85 12.06
C THR A 214 3.13 -14.76 10.85
N PHE A 215 3.76 -14.39 9.74
CA PHE A 215 3.83 -15.21 8.52
C PHE A 215 5.16 -15.96 8.45
N PRO A 216 5.18 -17.20 7.90
CA PRO A 216 6.42 -17.89 7.62
C PRO A 216 7.24 -17.10 6.59
N GLU A 217 8.57 -17.17 6.70
CA GLU A 217 9.45 -16.52 5.75
C GLU A 217 9.29 -17.13 4.37
N ASN A 218 9.15 -16.26 3.36
CA ASN A 218 9.12 -16.63 1.96
C ASN A 218 10.14 -15.83 1.14
N PRO A 219 11.30 -16.43 0.80
CA PRO A 219 12.31 -15.78 -0.02
C PRO A 219 12.01 -15.82 -1.52
N GLU A 220 10.94 -16.51 -1.95
CA GLU A 220 10.61 -16.67 -3.36
C GLU A 220 10.21 -15.33 -4.00
N ILE A 221 10.84 -15.02 -5.13
CA ILE A 221 10.48 -13.89 -5.99
C ILE A 221 10.57 -14.33 -7.44
N HIS A 222 9.62 -13.86 -8.25
CA HIS A 222 9.62 -14.09 -9.69
C HIS A 222 9.86 -12.77 -10.41
N LEU A 223 11.05 -12.64 -10.97
CA LEU A 223 11.45 -11.50 -11.79
C LEU A 223 11.43 -11.90 -13.27
N PRO A 224 11.06 -10.97 -14.17
CA PRO A 224 11.26 -11.13 -15.61
C PRO A 224 12.73 -11.38 -15.95
N GLU A 225 12.97 -12.06 -17.07
CA GLU A 225 14.32 -12.39 -17.51
C GLU A 225 15.21 -11.14 -17.64
N GLY A 226 16.40 -11.18 -17.04
CA GLY A 226 17.35 -10.06 -17.04
C GLY A 226 17.09 -8.97 -16.00
N MET A 227 15.95 -8.99 -15.31
CA MET A 227 15.66 -8.06 -14.23
C MET A 227 16.27 -8.55 -12.92
N THR A 228 17.09 -7.73 -12.29
CA THR A 228 17.76 -8.03 -11.00
C THR A 228 17.45 -7.02 -9.91
N ARG A 229 16.89 -5.87 -10.29
CA ARG A 229 16.55 -4.77 -9.39
C ARG A 229 15.45 -3.92 -10.00
N MET A 230 14.85 -3.06 -9.17
CA MET A 230 13.88 -2.08 -9.64
C MET A 230 14.51 -1.09 -10.63
N PRO A 231 13.75 -0.58 -11.62
CA PRO A 231 14.25 0.49 -12.47
C PRO A 231 14.51 1.73 -11.61
N PRO A 232 15.65 2.42 -11.79
CA PRO A 232 15.96 3.59 -10.99
C PRO A 232 14.92 4.70 -11.19
N LEU A 233 14.67 5.48 -10.13
CA LEU A 233 13.96 6.76 -10.28
C LEU A 233 14.88 7.74 -11.00
N LYS A 234 14.44 8.24 -12.14
CA LYS A 234 15.01 9.47 -12.68
C LYS A 234 13.91 10.48 -12.90
N TRP A 235 14.07 11.63 -12.27
CA TRP A 235 13.23 12.76 -12.54
C TRP A 235 13.76 13.51 -13.76
N PHE A 236 12.92 13.69 -14.77
CA PHE A 236 13.19 14.64 -15.85
C PHE A 236 13.28 16.04 -15.23
N THR A 237 14.44 16.66 -15.37
CA THR A 237 14.69 18.09 -15.10
C THR A 237 13.80 18.98 -15.94
#